data_AF-A0A935Q994-F1
#
_entry.id   AF-A0A935Q994-F1
#
_cell.length_a   1.000
_cell.length_b   1.000
_cell.length_c   1.000
_cell.angle_alpha   90.00
_cell.angle_beta   90.00
_cell.angle_gamma   90.00
#
_symmetry.space_group_name_H-M   'P 1'
#
loop_
_entity.id
_entity.type
_entity.pdbx_description
1 polymer ?
#
loop_
_entity_poly.entity_id
_entity_poly.type
_entity_poly.pdbx_seq_one_letter_code
_entity_poly.pdbx_strand_id
1 'polypeptide(L)'
;MKQFLDENFLLTNATAERLYHEYAKDMPIIDYHNHLPPNEVAEDKNFENITRVWLNGDHYKWRAMRTNGVEEAYITGDKTDWEKFRAWSATVPYTLRNPLYHWTHLELQRYFGITAILNADTAKSIYDETSALLQTKDYSVRGLLEKMKVRLICTTDDPVDNLAYHQQIRKDNWSTKVLPAFRPDKAMNVDDVNTFNNYLTGLEKAADVSISTYNDYLAALKKRHDYFAANQCSVSDHGLEEIYAEDYTATEIAGIFAKIRSGGALSLEENRKFKSAMLVTFAEWDWEKGFVQQYHLGALRNNNSRMLKQLGPDTGWDSIGDFSQAKALAKFLDRLDRDNKLAKTIIYNLNPADNELFATMIGNFNDGTAAGKVQWGSSWWFLDQKDGMTKQINALSNMGLLSRFIGMLTDSRSFLSFPRHEYFRRLLCNMFGEEVENGELPNEIEWIGKVIQDICFNNAKNYFNWQHMEESAPSAVKA
;
A
#
# COMPACT_ATOMS: atom_id res chain seq x y z
N MET A 1 -20.28 -28.49 12.11
CA MET A 1 -19.90 -27.48 11.10
C MET A 1 -19.19 -26.36 11.83
N LYS A 2 -18.09 -25.82 11.28
CA LYS A 2 -17.42 -24.64 11.86
C LYS A 2 -18.34 -23.42 11.78
N GLN A 3 -18.24 -22.52 12.74
CA GLN A 3 -19.00 -21.28 12.72
C GLN A 3 -18.31 -20.29 11.77
N PHE A 4 -19.09 -19.50 11.01
CA PHE A 4 -18.53 -18.48 10.13
C PHE A 4 -17.74 -17.45 10.96
N LEU A 5 -16.49 -17.20 10.56
CA LEU A 5 -15.56 -16.28 11.25
C LEU A 5 -15.39 -16.59 12.75
N ASP A 6 -15.29 -17.87 13.11
CA ASP A 6 -14.83 -18.25 14.44
C ASP A 6 -13.36 -17.88 14.67
N GLU A 7 -12.86 -18.14 15.89
CA GLU A 7 -11.48 -17.82 16.27
C GLU A 7 -10.43 -18.54 15.40
N ASN A 8 -10.80 -19.67 14.78
CA ASN A 8 -9.98 -20.48 13.90
C ASN A 8 -10.32 -20.27 12.42
N PHE A 9 -10.93 -19.13 12.07
CA PHE A 9 -11.18 -18.76 10.69
C PHE A 9 -9.91 -18.90 9.84
N LEU A 10 -10.05 -19.57 8.68
CA LEU A 10 -8.98 -19.97 7.75
C LEU A 10 -7.92 -20.94 8.29
N LEU A 11 -8.00 -21.38 9.54
CA LEU A 11 -7.09 -22.36 10.14
C LEU A 11 -7.77 -23.74 10.11
N THR A 12 -7.19 -24.70 9.40
CA THR A 12 -7.84 -25.99 9.13
C THR A 12 -7.28 -27.15 9.96
N ASN A 13 -6.13 -26.97 10.61
CA ASN A 13 -5.44 -27.98 11.41
C ASN A 13 -4.85 -27.41 12.71
N ALA A 14 -4.50 -28.28 13.66
CA ALA A 14 -4.01 -27.90 14.99
C ALA A 14 -2.67 -27.16 14.93
N THR A 15 -1.79 -27.54 13.99
CA THR A 15 -0.51 -26.85 13.79
C THR A 15 -0.70 -25.40 13.35
N ALA A 16 -1.61 -25.14 12.41
CA ALA A 16 -1.97 -23.80 11.96
C ALA A 16 -2.59 -22.94 13.07
N GLU A 17 -3.48 -23.55 13.87
CA GLU A 17 -4.06 -22.90 15.06
C GLU A 17 -2.96 -22.48 16.04
N ARG A 18 -2.01 -23.38 16.32
CA ARG A 18 -0.87 -23.10 17.19
C ARG A 18 0.02 -21.97 16.64
N LEU A 19 0.42 -22.06 15.38
CA LEU A 19 1.26 -21.04 14.73
C LEU A 19 0.58 -19.65 14.76
N TYR A 20 -0.72 -19.59 14.49
CA TYR A 20 -1.43 -18.31 14.51
C TYR A 20 -1.58 -17.76 15.93
N HIS A 21 -2.14 -18.54 16.85
CA HIS A 21 -2.50 -18.03 18.19
C HIS A 21 -1.29 -17.80 19.08
N GLU A 22 -0.22 -18.59 18.96
CA GLU A 22 0.99 -18.45 19.80
C GLU A 22 2.03 -17.48 19.20
N TYR A 23 2.13 -17.38 17.86
CA TYR A 23 3.23 -16.64 17.22
C TYR A 23 2.78 -15.43 16.40
N ALA A 24 1.66 -15.50 15.65
CA ALA A 24 1.30 -14.45 14.69
C ALA A 24 0.32 -13.40 15.25
N LYS A 25 -0.70 -13.85 15.99
CA LYS A 25 -1.88 -13.06 16.39
C LYS A 25 -1.49 -11.78 17.13
N ASP A 26 -0.54 -11.90 18.07
CA ASP A 26 -0.16 -10.80 18.94
C ASP A 26 0.96 -9.91 18.42
N MET A 27 1.55 -10.25 17.26
CA MET A 27 2.60 -9.43 16.66
C MET A 27 2.07 -8.03 16.31
N PRO A 28 2.80 -6.96 16.63
CA PRO A 28 2.45 -5.61 16.20
C PRO A 28 2.41 -5.48 14.67
N ILE A 29 1.82 -4.40 14.18
CA ILE A 29 1.73 -4.10 12.75
C ILE A 29 2.71 -2.99 12.38
N ILE A 30 3.52 -3.24 11.35
CA ILE A 30 4.15 -2.23 10.51
C ILE A 30 3.38 -2.26 9.20
N ASP A 31 2.69 -1.17 8.90
CA ASP A 31 2.01 -1.00 7.63
C ASP A 31 2.85 -0.05 6.76
N TYR A 32 3.85 -0.63 6.09
CA TYR A 32 4.94 0.10 5.45
C TYR A 32 4.56 0.79 4.14
N HIS A 33 3.30 0.67 3.69
CA HIS A 33 2.74 1.42 2.58
C HIS A 33 1.21 1.46 2.66
N ASN A 34 0.66 2.68 2.74
CA ASN A 34 -0.78 2.94 2.68
C ASN A 34 -1.09 4.34 2.16
N HIS A 35 -2.39 4.62 2.09
CA HIS A 35 -2.96 5.87 1.62
C HIS A 35 -3.86 6.53 2.68
N LEU A 36 -3.58 6.28 3.97
CA LEU A 36 -4.33 6.89 5.06
C LEU A 36 -4.11 8.41 5.08
N PRO A 37 -5.16 9.22 5.32
CA PRO A 37 -5.06 10.67 5.32
C PRO A 37 -4.30 11.16 6.59
N PRO A 38 -3.09 11.75 6.46
CA PRO A 38 -2.28 12.11 7.62
C PRO A 38 -2.92 13.22 8.47
N ASN A 39 -3.75 14.07 7.88
CA ASN A 39 -4.48 15.10 8.61
C ASN A 39 -5.49 14.50 9.61
N GLU A 40 -6.22 13.43 9.22
CA GLU A 40 -7.19 12.79 10.11
C GLU A 40 -6.48 12.06 11.27
N VAL A 41 -5.26 11.58 11.06
CA VAL A 41 -4.40 11.03 12.11
C VAL A 41 -3.89 12.13 13.05
N ALA A 42 -3.45 13.25 12.49
CA ALA A 42 -2.94 14.39 13.25
C ALA A 42 -4.02 15.01 14.14
N GLU A 43 -5.23 15.17 13.61
CA GLU A 43 -6.41 15.70 14.30
C GLU A 43 -7.05 14.69 15.27
N ASP A 44 -6.59 13.44 15.27
CA ASP A 44 -7.19 12.32 16.02
C ASP A 44 -8.71 12.26 15.83
N LYS A 45 -9.12 12.29 14.55
CA LYS A 45 -10.51 12.50 14.15
C LYS A 45 -11.42 11.39 14.67
N ASN A 46 -12.58 11.76 15.20
CA ASN A 46 -13.73 10.88 15.36
C ASN A 46 -14.63 10.94 14.12
N PHE A 47 -15.23 9.81 13.76
CA PHE A 47 -16.19 9.74 12.66
C PHE A 47 -17.61 9.79 13.20
N GLU A 48 -18.48 10.53 12.51
CA GLU A 48 -19.88 10.69 12.90
C GLU A 48 -20.65 9.36 12.89
N ASN A 49 -20.32 8.51 11.92
CA ASN A 49 -20.99 7.23 11.67
C ASN A 49 -20.13 6.29 10.80
N ILE A 50 -20.56 5.03 10.69
CA ILE A 50 -19.82 4.01 9.95
C ILE A 50 -19.67 4.31 8.45
N THR A 51 -20.63 4.98 7.81
CA THR A 51 -20.50 5.35 6.40
C THR A 51 -19.25 6.18 6.14
N ARG A 52 -18.96 7.13 7.03
CA ARG A 52 -17.83 8.04 6.86
C ARG A 52 -16.48 7.34 6.96
N VAL A 53 -16.33 6.42 7.91
CA VAL A 53 -15.08 5.66 8.09
C VAL A 53 -14.96 4.48 7.11
N TRP A 54 -16.08 3.99 6.56
CA TRP A 54 -16.11 2.69 5.89
C TRP A 54 -16.45 2.71 4.40
N LEU A 55 -17.24 3.71 3.96
CA LEU A 55 -17.70 3.84 2.57
C LEU A 55 -17.09 5.04 1.85
N ASN A 56 -16.34 5.93 2.50
CA ASN A 56 -15.62 7.00 1.80
C ASN A 56 -14.28 6.53 1.18
N GLY A 57 -13.92 5.27 1.40
CA GLY A 57 -12.80 4.54 0.79
C GLY A 57 -12.72 3.12 1.37
N ASP A 58 -11.93 2.17 0.86
CA ASP A 58 -11.42 2.07 -0.51
C ASP A 58 -12.55 1.73 -1.50
N HIS A 59 -12.30 1.99 -2.79
CA HIS A 59 -13.30 1.87 -3.86
C HIS A 59 -13.79 0.43 -4.18
N TYR A 60 -13.35 -0.61 -3.44
CA TYR A 60 -13.88 -1.97 -3.59
C TYR A 60 -15.39 -2.04 -3.34
N LYS A 61 -15.87 -1.38 -2.27
CA LYS A 61 -17.30 -1.37 -1.92
C LYS A 61 -18.12 -0.67 -2.99
N TRP A 62 -17.62 0.47 -3.51
CA TRP A 62 -18.25 1.19 -4.63
C TRP A 62 -18.37 0.33 -5.88
N ARG A 63 -17.28 -0.37 -6.25
CA ARG A 63 -17.29 -1.29 -7.39
C ARG A 63 -18.34 -2.38 -7.22
N ALA A 64 -18.41 -3.01 -6.04
CA ALA A 64 -19.42 -4.04 -5.76
C ALA A 64 -20.86 -3.48 -5.82
N MET A 65 -21.10 -2.30 -5.26
CA MET A 65 -22.41 -1.64 -5.33
C MET A 65 -22.82 -1.34 -6.78
N ARG A 66 -21.90 -0.82 -7.61
CA ARG A 66 -22.16 -0.60 -9.05
C ARG A 66 -22.45 -1.90 -9.79
N THR A 67 -21.68 -2.96 -9.52
CA THR A 67 -21.92 -4.30 -10.09
C THR A 67 -23.29 -4.85 -9.66
N ASN A 68 -23.73 -4.52 -8.44
CA ASN A 68 -25.06 -4.88 -7.93
C ASN A 68 -26.17 -3.94 -8.41
N GLY A 69 -25.90 -3.03 -9.34
CA GLY A 69 -26.90 -2.14 -9.94
C GLY A 69 -27.35 -0.99 -9.03
N VAL A 70 -26.61 -0.67 -7.98
CA VAL A 70 -26.90 0.50 -7.13
C VAL A 70 -26.58 1.78 -7.89
N GLU A 71 -27.52 2.73 -7.89
CA GLU A 71 -27.32 4.04 -8.52
C GLU A 71 -26.17 4.83 -7.86
N GLU A 72 -25.40 5.55 -8.67
CA GLU A 72 -24.21 6.30 -8.20
C GLU A 72 -24.53 7.33 -7.10
N ALA A 73 -25.78 7.83 -7.04
CA ALA A 73 -26.26 8.72 -5.99
C ALA A 73 -26.11 8.12 -4.58
N TYR A 74 -26.28 6.80 -4.43
CA TYR A 74 -26.13 6.05 -3.17
C TYR A 74 -24.69 5.56 -2.93
N ILE A 75 -23.74 5.96 -3.78
CA ILE A 75 -22.33 5.58 -3.67
C ILE A 75 -21.51 6.83 -3.40
N THR A 76 -21.28 7.65 -4.44
CA THR A 76 -20.45 8.86 -4.37
C THR A 76 -21.27 10.15 -4.43
N GLY A 77 -22.57 10.07 -4.75
CA GLY A 77 -23.44 11.24 -4.87
C GLY A 77 -23.93 11.83 -3.54
N ASP A 78 -25.08 12.50 -3.58
CA ASP A 78 -25.58 13.40 -2.54
C ASP A 78 -26.52 12.74 -1.52
N LYS A 79 -26.74 11.42 -1.60
CA LYS A 79 -27.56 10.68 -0.62
C LYS A 79 -26.95 10.72 0.77
N THR A 80 -27.83 10.61 1.78
CA THR A 80 -27.42 10.65 3.18
C THR A 80 -26.54 9.45 3.53
N ASP A 81 -25.73 9.60 4.58
CA ASP A 81 -24.84 8.53 5.04
C ASP A 81 -25.60 7.23 5.35
N TRP A 82 -26.77 7.34 5.96
CA TRP A 82 -27.63 6.18 6.23
C TRP A 82 -28.15 5.53 4.95
N GLU A 83 -28.60 6.30 3.96
CA GLU A 83 -29.06 5.74 2.68
C GLU A 83 -27.95 4.98 1.95
N LYS A 84 -26.73 5.54 1.95
CA LYS A 84 -25.54 4.88 1.39
C LYS A 84 -25.20 3.60 2.15
N PHE A 85 -25.21 3.64 3.48
CA PHE A 85 -24.97 2.45 4.30
C PHE A 85 -26.00 1.37 4.05
N ARG A 86 -27.29 1.73 4.05
CA ARG A 86 -28.38 0.79 3.78
C ARG A 86 -28.22 0.13 2.41
N ALA A 87 -27.83 0.88 1.38
CA ALA A 87 -27.55 0.34 0.06
C ALA A 87 -26.35 -0.63 0.06
N TRP A 88 -25.31 -0.32 0.82
CA TRP A 88 -24.19 -1.24 1.04
C TRP A 88 -24.63 -2.51 1.79
N SER A 89 -25.37 -2.38 2.89
CA SER A 89 -25.87 -3.53 3.66
C SER A 89 -26.78 -4.44 2.84
N ALA A 90 -27.59 -3.87 1.94
CA ALA A 90 -28.40 -4.65 1.00
C ALA A 90 -27.55 -5.33 -0.10
N THR A 91 -26.35 -4.83 -0.37
CA THR A 91 -25.40 -5.41 -1.34
C THR A 91 -24.58 -6.56 -0.74
N VAL A 92 -24.22 -6.51 0.55
CA VAL A 92 -23.36 -7.52 1.21
C VAL A 92 -23.81 -8.98 1.02
N PRO A 93 -25.11 -9.33 1.10
CA PRO A 93 -25.56 -10.71 0.83
C PRO A 93 -25.18 -11.24 -0.56
N TYR A 94 -24.98 -10.35 -1.54
CA TYR A 94 -24.58 -10.69 -2.91
C TYR A 94 -23.06 -10.76 -3.09
N THR A 95 -22.27 -10.42 -2.06
CA THR A 95 -20.80 -10.50 -2.12
C THR A 95 -20.26 -11.84 -1.63
N LEU A 96 -21.09 -12.88 -1.49
CA LEU A 96 -20.63 -14.23 -1.14
C LEU A 96 -19.51 -14.69 -2.09
N ARG A 97 -18.44 -15.27 -1.53
CA ARG A 97 -17.18 -15.64 -2.21
C ARG A 97 -16.31 -14.47 -2.69
N ASN A 98 -16.76 -13.22 -2.56
CA ASN A 98 -15.90 -12.05 -2.71
C ASN A 98 -15.19 -11.75 -1.38
N PRO A 99 -13.91 -11.30 -1.37
CA PRO A 99 -13.22 -10.95 -0.13
C PRO A 99 -13.93 -9.87 0.70
N LEU A 100 -14.73 -9.00 0.07
CA LEU A 100 -15.60 -8.04 0.76
C LEU A 100 -16.48 -8.68 1.82
N TYR A 101 -16.93 -9.92 1.61
CA TYR A 101 -17.74 -10.62 2.61
C TYR A 101 -16.93 -10.95 3.86
N HIS A 102 -15.66 -11.35 3.72
CA HIS A 102 -14.80 -11.57 4.88
C HIS A 102 -14.42 -10.26 5.55
N TRP A 103 -13.99 -9.26 4.78
CA TRP A 103 -13.57 -7.96 5.31
C TRP A 103 -14.68 -7.28 6.10
N THR A 104 -15.89 -7.21 5.53
CA THR A 104 -17.06 -6.62 6.19
C THR A 104 -17.22 -7.14 7.61
N HIS A 105 -17.19 -8.45 7.79
CA HIS A 105 -17.48 -9.07 9.07
C HIS A 105 -16.24 -9.14 9.99
N LEU A 106 -15.02 -9.23 9.44
CA LEU A 106 -13.79 -9.06 10.23
C LEU A 106 -13.71 -7.66 10.83
N GLU A 107 -13.99 -6.63 10.04
CA GLU A 107 -13.99 -5.23 10.46
C GLU A 107 -15.05 -4.98 11.54
N LEU A 108 -16.27 -5.51 11.35
CA LEU A 108 -17.33 -5.46 12.36
C LEU A 108 -16.94 -6.15 13.67
N GLN A 109 -16.37 -7.35 13.59
CA GLN A 109 -16.05 -8.15 14.76
C GLN A 109 -14.83 -7.61 15.54
N ARG A 110 -13.79 -7.13 14.85
CA ARG A 110 -12.53 -6.71 15.49
C ARG A 110 -12.59 -5.31 16.10
N TYR A 111 -13.25 -4.37 15.42
CA TYR A 111 -13.36 -3.02 15.95
C TYR A 111 -14.55 -2.89 16.91
N PHE A 112 -15.70 -3.44 16.54
CA PHE A 112 -16.96 -3.15 17.21
C PHE A 112 -17.52 -4.33 18.02
N GLY A 113 -16.91 -5.51 17.94
CA GLY A 113 -17.42 -6.70 18.64
C GLY A 113 -18.70 -7.29 18.03
N ILE A 114 -19.11 -6.82 16.85
CA ILE A 114 -20.37 -7.22 16.21
C ILE A 114 -20.16 -8.52 15.42
N THR A 115 -20.87 -9.57 15.79
CA THR A 115 -20.85 -10.89 15.12
C THR A 115 -22.06 -11.12 14.21
N ALA A 116 -23.02 -10.19 14.19
CA ALA A 116 -24.17 -10.26 13.32
C ALA A 116 -23.77 -10.18 11.84
N ILE A 117 -24.45 -10.96 10.99
CA ILE A 117 -24.28 -10.87 9.54
C ILE A 117 -24.89 -9.58 9.03
N LEU A 118 -24.14 -8.79 8.27
CA LEU A 118 -24.64 -7.54 7.70
C LEU A 118 -25.56 -7.83 6.52
N ASN A 119 -26.81 -7.40 6.64
CA ASN A 119 -27.84 -7.46 5.60
C ASN A 119 -28.84 -6.31 5.80
N ALA A 120 -29.91 -6.26 5.01
CA ALA A 120 -30.93 -5.21 5.11
C ALA A 120 -31.63 -5.16 6.48
N ASP A 121 -31.82 -6.30 7.14
CA ASP A 121 -32.53 -6.41 8.41
C ASP A 121 -31.66 -6.00 9.61
N THR A 122 -30.36 -6.32 9.56
CA THR A 122 -29.38 -5.97 10.60
C THR A 122 -28.75 -4.59 10.40
N ALA A 123 -28.94 -3.96 9.24
CA ALA A 123 -28.31 -2.69 8.88
C ALA A 123 -28.54 -1.59 9.92
N LYS A 124 -29.77 -1.42 10.40
CA LYS A 124 -30.11 -0.30 11.28
C LYS A 124 -29.43 -0.44 12.64
N SER A 125 -29.49 -1.62 13.26
CA SER A 125 -28.84 -1.84 14.56
C SER A 125 -27.33 -1.69 14.46
N ILE A 126 -26.71 -2.25 13.41
CA ILE A 126 -25.26 -2.14 13.20
C ILE A 126 -24.85 -0.69 12.98
N TYR A 127 -25.59 0.07 12.15
CA TYR A 127 -25.31 1.49 11.92
C TYR A 127 -25.36 2.29 13.23
N ASP A 128 -26.40 2.09 14.04
CA ASP A 128 -26.59 2.84 15.28
C ASP A 128 -25.52 2.49 16.33
N GLU A 129 -25.24 1.20 16.52
CA GLU A 129 -24.22 0.71 17.47
C GLU A 129 -22.83 1.20 17.10
N THR A 130 -22.44 1.05 15.83
CA THR A 130 -21.12 1.50 15.36
C THR A 130 -20.99 3.02 15.37
N SER A 131 -22.04 3.77 15.07
CA SER A 131 -22.01 5.24 15.15
C SER A 131 -21.86 5.73 16.59
N ALA A 132 -22.54 5.10 17.55
CA ALA A 132 -22.37 5.42 18.96
C ALA A 132 -20.92 5.19 19.42
N LEU A 133 -20.30 4.08 19.01
CA LEU A 133 -18.91 3.78 19.33
C LEU A 133 -17.92 4.75 18.67
N LEU A 134 -18.09 5.07 17.38
CA LEU A 134 -17.21 5.96 16.61
C LEU A 134 -17.16 7.40 17.15
N GLN A 135 -18.16 7.81 17.92
CA GLN A 135 -18.20 9.10 18.61
C GLN A 135 -17.51 9.09 19.99
N THR A 136 -16.99 7.95 20.44
CA THR A 136 -16.20 7.84 21.67
C THR A 136 -14.70 7.98 21.38
N LYS A 137 -13.94 8.43 22.39
CA LYS A 137 -12.49 8.65 22.25
C LYS A 137 -11.73 7.39 21.84
N ASP A 138 -12.13 6.21 22.30
CA ASP A 138 -11.45 4.95 22.00
C ASP A 138 -11.56 4.54 20.51
N TYR A 139 -12.45 5.19 19.74
CA TYR A 139 -12.67 4.95 18.32
C TYR A 139 -12.34 6.17 17.45
N SER A 140 -11.56 7.12 17.99
CA SER A 140 -10.85 8.09 17.17
C SER A 140 -9.87 7.38 16.23
N VAL A 141 -9.35 8.08 15.22
CA VAL A 141 -8.35 7.51 14.30
C VAL A 141 -7.17 6.86 15.04
N ARG A 142 -6.60 7.52 16.06
CA ARG A 142 -5.50 6.94 16.84
C ARG A 142 -5.97 5.74 17.66
N GLY A 143 -7.16 5.82 18.26
CA GLY A 143 -7.77 4.71 18.99
C GLY A 143 -8.00 3.45 18.12
N LEU A 144 -8.46 3.64 16.88
CA LEU A 144 -8.62 2.53 15.91
C LEU A 144 -7.27 1.88 15.59
N LEU A 145 -6.22 2.67 15.35
CA LEU A 145 -4.87 2.17 15.08
C LEU A 145 -4.28 1.43 16.30
N GLU A 146 -4.50 1.94 17.50
CA GLU A 146 -4.05 1.30 18.76
C GLU A 146 -4.76 -0.04 19.02
N LYS A 147 -6.06 -0.15 18.76
CA LYS A 147 -6.82 -1.42 18.88
C LYS A 147 -6.20 -2.55 18.04
N MET A 148 -5.57 -2.20 16.92
CA MET A 148 -4.93 -3.16 16.00
C MET A 148 -3.42 -3.30 16.21
N LYS A 149 -2.87 -2.74 17.31
CA LYS A 149 -1.44 -2.81 17.65
C LYS A 149 -0.54 -2.25 16.54
N VAL A 150 -1.01 -1.21 15.84
CA VAL A 150 -0.26 -0.55 14.78
C VAL A 150 0.87 0.28 15.38
N ARG A 151 2.11 -0.03 15.02
CA ARG A 151 3.32 0.65 15.54
C ARG A 151 3.87 1.67 14.56
N LEU A 152 3.66 1.45 13.26
CA LEU A 152 4.09 2.37 12.22
C LEU A 152 3.15 2.26 11.02
N ILE A 153 2.78 3.42 10.48
CA ILE A 153 2.18 3.56 9.15
C ILE A 153 3.10 4.42 8.28
N CYS A 154 3.25 4.04 7.01
CA CYS A 154 3.95 4.84 6.01
C CYS A 154 2.93 5.34 4.98
N THR A 155 2.61 6.63 5.03
CA THR A 155 1.68 7.25 4.08
C THR A 155 2.37 7.48 2.74
N THR A 156 1.58 7.77 1.71
CA THR A 156 2.08 8.02 0.36
C THR A 156 1.82 9.46 -0.03
N ASP A 157 2.88 10.25 -0.21
CA ASP A 157 2.82 11.71 -0.28
C ASP A 157 3.51 12.24 -1.56
N ASP A 158 2.97 13.33 -2.13
CA ASP A 158 3.49 13.94 -3.36
C ASP A 158 4.71 14.83 -3.03
N PRO A 159 5.74 14.92 -3.89
CA PRO A 159 6.89 15.81 -3.70
C PRO A 159 6.54 17.26 -3.34
N VAL A 160 5.37 17.76 -3.76
CA VAL A 160 4.92 19.14 -3.45
C VAL A 160 4.30 19.30 -2.07
N ASP A 161 3.99 18.20 -1.37
CA ASP A 161 3.34 18.23 -0.07
C ASP A 161 4.27 18.78 1.01
N ASN A 162 3.71 19.54 1.95
CA ASN A 162 4.47 20.20 3.01
C ASN A 162 4.74 19.31 4.23
N LEU A 163 4.14 18.12 4.31
CA LEU A 163 4.31 17.17 5.42
C LEU A 163 4.01 17.77 6.82
N ALA A 164 3.16 18.80 6.89
CA ALA A 164 2.88 19.50 8.15
C ALA A 164 2.23 18.58 9.20
N TYR A 165 1.35 17.66 8.75
CA TYR A 165 0.68 16.71 9.62
C TYR A 165 1.64 15.66 10.18
N HIS A 166 2.62 15.16 9.39
CA HIS A 166 3.69 14.29 9.90
C HIS A 166 4.53 14.99 10.97
N GLN A 167 4.84 16.27 10.77
CA GLN A 167 5.57 17.07 11.76
C GLN A 167 4.75 17.29 13.03
N GLN A 168 3.45 17.51 12.91
CA GLN A 168 2.54 17.62 14.05
C GLN A 168 2.51 16.31 14.84
N ILE A 169 2.22 15.18 14.19
CA ILE A 169 2.13 13.87 14.85
C ILE A 169 3.44 13.52 15.57
N ARG A 170 4.59 13.87 14.98
CA ARG A 170 5.89 13.70 15.61
C ARG A 170 6.04 14.54 16.89
N LYS A 171 5.57 15.78 16.88
CA LYS A 171 5.60 16.67 18.06
C LYS A 171 4.66 16.20 19.17
N ASP A 172 3.57 15.52 18.82
CA ASP A 172 2.61 14.96 19.77
C ASP A 172 3.20 13.81 20.60
N ASN A 173 4.38 13.28 20.25
CA ASN A 173 5.04 12.15 20.92
C ASN A 173 4.16 10.91 21.04
N TRP A 174 3.28 10.70 20.06
CA TRP A 174 2.46 9.50 19.98
C TRP A 174 3.33 8.26 19.71
N SER A 175 2.89 7.11 20.24
CA SER A 175 3.65 5.86 20.24
C SER A 175 3.75 5.24 18.84
N THR A 176 2.69 5.36 18.05
CA THR A 176 2.66 4.96 16.63
C THR A 176 3.37 6.01 15.78
N LYS A 177 4.27 5.56 14.91
CA LYS A 177 4.99 6.44 13.98
C LYS A 177 4.22 6.58 12.68
N VAL A 178 4.23 7.80 12.12
CA VAL A 178 3.62 8.14 10.84
C VAL A 178 4.70 8.75 9.98
N LEU A 179 5.22 7.96 9.05
CA LEU A 179 6.30 8.36 8.15
C LEU A 179 5.73 8.62 6.75
N PRO A 180 6.29 9.60 6.01
CA PRO A 180 5.92 9.79 4.61
C PRO A 180 6.75 8.87 3.70
N ALA A 181 6.16 8.46 2.58
CA ALA A 181 6.85 7.91 1.42
C ALA A 181 6.81 8.91 0.27
N PHE A 182 7.93 9.07 -0.43
CA PHE A 182 8.07 10.00 -1.55
C PHE A 182 7.50 9.38 -2.85
N ARG A 183 6.37 9.88 -3.36
CA ARG A 183 5.74 9.37 -4.59
C ARG A 183 5.75 10.37 -5.74
N PRO A 184 6.77 10.35 -6.62
CA PRO A 184 6.95 11.36 -7.65
C PRO A 184 6.22 11.06 -8.98
N ASP A 185 5.11 10.31 -8.97
CA ASP A 185 4.38 9.93 -10.19
C ASP A 185 4.04 11.15 -11.07
N LYS A 186 3.49 12.21 -10.47
CA LYS A 186 3.17 13.46 -11.19
C LYS A 186 4.40 14.22 -11.67
N ALA A 187 5.54 14.06 -10.99
CA ALA A 187 6.82 14.64 -11.37
C ALA A 187 7.51 13.91 -12.55
N MET A 188 6.92 12.85 -13.07
CA MET A 188 7.39 12.22 -14.32
C MET A 188 6.29 12.08 -15.36
N ASN A 189 5.02 12.24 -14.98
CA ASN A 189 3.91 12.11 -15.91
C ASN A 189 3.80 13.31 -16.86
N VAL A 190 4.36 13.13 -18.06
CA VAL A 190 4.33 14.10 -19.16
C VAL A 190 3.37 13.71 -20.29
N ASP A 191 2.35 12.89 -19.97
CA ASP A 191 1.34 12.47 -20.95
C ASP A 191 0.44 13.63 -21.40
N ASP A 192 0.20 14.59 -20.49
CA ASP A 192 -0.39 15.88 -20.80
C ASP A 192 0.52 17.02 -20.34
N VAL A 193 1.12 17.71 -21.31
CA VAL A 193 2.13 18.76 -21.07
C VAL A 193 1.55 19.94 -20.28
N ASN A 194 0.27 20.26 -20.45
CA ASN A 194 -0.37 21.36 -19.71
C ASN A 194 -0.54 21.01 -18.23
N THR A 195 -1.03 19.81 -17.94
CA THR A 195 -1.14 19.27 -16.59
C THR A 195 0.22 19.21 -15.92
N PHE A 196 1.25 18.76 -16.62
CA PHE A 196 2.62 18.74 -16.10
C PHE A 196 3.16 20.15 -15.81
N ASN A 197 2.97 21.13 -16.72
CA ASN A 197 3.37 22.52 -16.46
C ASN A 197 2.63 23.13 -15.27
N ASN A 198 1.36 22.79 -15.05
CA ASN A 198 0.63 23.20 -13.85
C ASN A 198 1.20 22.57 -12.58
N TYR A 199 1.63 21.30 -12.64
CA TYR A 199 2.35 20.65 -11.54
C TYR A 199 3.67 21.36 -11.22
N LEU A 200 4.43 21.78 -12.24
CA LEU A 200 5.68 22.52 -12.03
C LEU A 200 5.47 23.81 -11.24
N THR A 201 4.37 24.55 -11.45
CA THR A 201 4.05 25.74 -10.64
C THR A 201 3.91 25.39 -9.14
N GLY A 202 3.30 24.24 -8.83
CA GLY A 202 3.20 23.74 -7.46
C GLY A 202 4.56 23.38 -6.87
N LEU A 203 5.40 22.72 -7.67
CA LEU A 203 6.77 22.36 -7.29
C LEU A 203 7.65 23.61 -7.08
N GLU A 204 7.58 24.62 -7.95
CA GLU A 204 8.30 25.89 -7.81
C GLU A 204 8.00 26.53 -6.45
N LYS A 205 6.72 26.57 -6.07
CA LYS A 205 6.26 27.09 -4.78
C LYS A 205 6.74 26.24 -3.61
N ALA A 206 6.66 24.91 -3.71
CA ALA A 206 7.05 24.01 -2.63
C ALA A 206 8.58 23.99 -2.43
N ALA A 207 9.35 24.12 -3.49
CA ALA A 207 10.80 24.14 -3.46
C ALA A 207 11.38 25.54 -3.25
N ASP A 208 10.61 26.62 -3.49
CA ASP A 208 11.13 27.99 -3.57
C ASP A 208 12.30 28.09 -4.57
N VAL A 209 12.06 27.58 -5.78
CA VAL A 209 13.01 27.53 -6.91
C VAL A 209 12.23 27.82 -8.19
N SER A 210 12.70 28.75 -9.02
CA SER A 210 12.13 29.00 -10.34
C SER A 210 12.60 27.94 -11.33
N ILE A 211 11.70 27.33 -12.11
CA ILE A 211 11.99 26.20 -13.00
C ILE A 211 11.87 26.63 -14.47
N SER A 212 13.01 27.03 -15.03
CA SER A 212 13.12 27.41 -16.45
C SER A 212 13.88 26.37 -17.28
N THR A 213 14.83 25.66 -16.67
CA THR A 213 15.65 24.63 -17.31
C THR A 213 15.48 23.27 -16.64
N TYR A 214 15.94 22.21 -17.31
CA TYR A 214 15.93 20.87 -16.73
C TYR A 214 16.79 20.77 -15.47
N ASN A 215 17.88 21.53 -15.38
CA ASN A 215 18.72 21.55 -14.18
C ASN A 215 17.99 22.21 -13.00
N ASP A 216 17.24 23.30 -13.25
CA ASP A 216 16.41 23.92 -12.21
C ASP A 216 15.34 22.96 -11.72
N TYR A 217 14.76 22.19 -12.64
CA TYR A 217 13.77 21.17 -12.33
C TYR A 217 14.32 20.09 -11.40
N LEU A 218 15.49 19.53 -11.74
CA LEU A 218 16.16 18.55 -10.90
C LEU A 218 16.57 19.15 -9.54
N ALA A 219 17.04 20.39 -9.51
CA ALA A 219 17.39 21.07 -8.25
C ALA A 219 16.17 21.26 -7.35
N ALA A 220 15.02 21.67 -7.91
CA ALA A 220 13.77 21.80 -7.17
C ALA A 220 13.31 20.46 -6.60
N LEU A 221 13.28 19.41 -7.42
CA LEU A 221 12.89 18.06 -6.98
C LEU A 221 13.85 17.47 -5.94
N LYS A 222 15.16 17.62 -6.13
CA LYS A 222 16.17 17.15 -5.18
C LYS A 222 16.02 17.85 -3.82
N LYS A 223 15.73 19.15 -3.82
CA LYS A 223 15.40 19.89 -2.59
C LYS A 223 14.16 19.33 -1.89
N ARG A 224 13.14 18.89 -2.65
CA ARG A 224 11.96 18.22 -2.07
C ARG A 224 12.29 16.81 -1.56
N HIS A 225 13.09 16.03 -2.28
CA HIS A 225 13.57 14.72 -1.82
C HIS A 225 14.36 14.83 -0.51
N ASP A 226 15.29 15.77 -0.44
CA ASP A 226 16.05 16.06 0.78
C ASP A 226 15.15 16.56 1.93
N TYR A 227 14.10 17.33 1.62
CA TYR A 227 13.08 17.74 2.60
C TYR A 227 12.30 16.55 3.16
N PHE A 228 11.93 15.59 2.33
CA PHE A 228 11.31 14.34 2.76
C PHE A 228 12.24 13.55 3.68
N ALA A 229 13.51 13.40 3.31
CA ALA A 229 14.52 12.75 4.16
C ALA A 229 14.66 13.46 5.52
N ALA A 230 14.69 14.79 5.55
CA ALA A 230 14.70 15.57 6.80
C ALA A 230 13.43 15.36 7.64
N ASN A 231 12.32 14.98 7.01
CA ASN A 231 11.08 14.56 7.65
C ASN A 231 10.98 13.06 7.88
N GLN A 232 12.11 12.35 8.03
CA GLN A 232 12.19 10.91 8.33
C GLN A 232 11.58 9.99 7.26
N CYS A 233 11.41 10.49 6.04
CA CYS A 233 11.17 9.62 4.89
C CYS A 233 12.37 8.69 4.69
N SER A 234 12.08 7.42 4.41
CA SER A 234 13.09 6.42 4.03
C SER A 234 12.59 5.48 2.94
N VAL A 235 11.51 5.87 2.24
CA VAL A 235 10.81 5.04 1.26
C VAL A 235 10.35 5.91 0.10
N SER A 236 10.46 5.42 -1.12
CA SER A 236 9.81 5.97 -2.30
C SER A 236 8.81 4.97 -2.88
N ASP A 237 7.84 5.49 -3.62
CA ASP A 237 6.84 4.68 -4.32
C ASP A 237 6.58 5.21 -5.73
N HIS A 238 6.34 4.29 -6.66
CA HIS A 238 6.10 4.58 -8.07
C HIS A 238 4.94 3.72 -8.58
N GLY A 239 3.82 4.35 -8.95
CA GLY A 239 2.67 3.67 -9.53
C GLY A 239 2.65 3.76 -11.05
N LEU A 240 3.02 2.69 -11.75
CA LEU A 240 3.25 2.71 -13.20
C LEU A 240 2.49 1.59 -13.93
N GLU A 241 2.25 1.77 -15.23
CA GLU A 241 1.76 0.70 -16.11
C GLU A 241 2.86 -0.36 -16.31
N GLU A 242 4.07 0.11 -16.61
CA GLU A 242 5.30 -0.64 -16.78
C GLU A 242 6.50 0.25 -16.40
N ILE A 243 7.67 -0.36 -16.21
CA ILE A 243 8.91 0.39 -16.05
C ILE A 243 9.33 1.03 -17.38
N TYR A 244 9.76 2.28 -17.34
CA TYR A 244 10.33 2.97 -18.51
C TYR A 244 11.86 2.83 -18.51
N ALA A 245 12.43 2.18 -19.53
CA ALA A 245 13.88 1.92 -19.62
C ALA A 245 14.51 2.29 -20.98
N GLU A 246 14.02 3.34 -21.65
CA GLU A 246 14.62 3.82 -22.90
C GLU A 246 16.05 4.35 -22.70
N ASP A 247 16.88 4.23 -23.72
CA ASP A 247 18.19 4.89 -23.75
C ASP A 247 18.03 6.37 -24.05
N TYR A 248 18.81 7.21 -23.38
CA TYR A 248 18.74 8.66 -23.53
C TYR A 248 20.09 9.31 -23.22
N THR A 249 20.28 10.51 -23.76
CA THR A 249 21.39 11.41 -23.45
C THR A 249 20.89 12.62 -22.66
N ALA A 250 21.76 13.25 -21.87
CA ALA A 250 21.41 14.47 -21.12
C ALA A 250 20.91 15.60 -22.04
N THR A 251 21.48 15.72 -23.24
CA THR A 251 21.08 16.72 -24.23
C THR A 251 19.66 16.49 -24.74
N GLU A 252 19.28 15.23 -25.03
CA GLU A 252 17.91 14.90 -25.45
C GLU A 252 16.90 15.27 -24.36
N ILE A 253 17.16 14.89 -23.10
CA ILE A 253 16.23 15.16 -22.00
C ILE A 253 16.09 16.67 -21.74
N ALA A 254 17.18 17.43 -21.80
CA ALA A 254 17.12 18.89 -21.69
C ALA A 254 16.28 19.52 -22.82
N GLY A 255 16.42 19.01 -24.05
CA GLY A 255 15.61 19.44 -25.19
C GLY A 255 14.12 19.10 -25.02
N ILE A 256 13.82 17.88 -24.57
CA ILE A 256 12.45 17.44 -24.28
C ILE A 256 11.83 18.32 -23.18
N PHE A 257 12.57 18.62 -22.12
CA PHE A 257 12.08 19.49 -21.06
C PHE A 257 11.81 20.92 -21.55
N ALA A 258 12.69 21.50 -22.37
CA ALA A 258 12.45 22.82 -22.97
C ALA A 258 11.18 22.83 -23.86
N LYS A 259 10.93 21.73 -24.58
CA LYS A 259 9.72 21.53 -25.37
C LYS A 259 8.47 21.44 -24.47
N ILE A 260 8.53 20.71 -23.37
CA ILE A 260 7.48 20.66 -22.35
C ILE A 260 7.16 22.06 -21.82
N ARG A 261 8.17 22.83 -21.39
CA ARG A 261 7.99 24.18 -20.83
C ARG A 261 7.38 25.18 -21.81
N SER A 262 7.61 25.01 -23.11
CA SER A 262 6.99 25.83 -24.16
C SER A 262 5.59 25.37 -24.57
N GLY A 263 5.06 24.31 -23.96
CA GLY A 263 3.74 23.75 -24.29
C GLY A 263 3.74 22.86 -25.54
N GLY A 264 4.91 22.47 -26.03
CA GLY A 264 5.05 21.61 -27.20
C GLY A 264 4.66 20.16 -26.91
N ALA A 265 3.87 19.55 -27.80
CA ALA A 265 3.46 18.15 -27.68
C ALA A 265 4.66 17.19 -27.88
N LEU A 266 4.75 16.16 -27.04
CA LEU A 266 5.79 15.14 -27.12
C LEU A 266 5.42 14.00 -28.07
N SER A 267 6.41 13.45 -28.76
CA SER A 267 6.30 12.12 -29.36
C SER A 267 6.28 11.05 -28.26
N LEU A 268 5.82 9.84 -28.61
CA LEU A 268 5.85 8.70 -27.68
C LEU A 268 7.29 8.40 -27.22
N GLU A 269 8.27 8.47 -28.13
CA GLU A 269 9.68 8.26 -27.82
C GLU A 269 10.21 9.32 -26.84
N GLU A 270 9.91 10.60 -27.08
CA GLU A 270 10.31 11.71 -26.19
C GLU A 270 9.70 11.54 -24.79
N ASN A 271 8.40 11.19 -24.71
CA ASN A 271 7.72 10.93 -23.46
C ASN A 271 8.39 9.79 -22.67
N ARG A 272 8.64 8.64 -23.32
CA ARG A 272 9.26 7.48 -22.68
C ARG A 272 10.70 7.77 -22.24
N LYS A 273 11.51 8.45 -23.08
CA LYS A 273 12.87 8.88 -22.72
C LYS A 273 12.88 9.78 -21.48
N PHE A 274 11.97 10.76 -21.41
CA PHE A 274 11.83 11.63 -20.24
C PHE A 274 11.47 10.83 -18.98
N LYS A 275 10.44 9.97 -19.06
CA LYS A 275 10.04 9.10 -17.93
C LYS A 275 11.17 8.18 -17.48
N SER A 276 11.94 7.60 -18.41
CA SER A 276 13.14 6.80 -18.09
C SER A 276 14.21 7.61 -17.36
N ALA A 277 14.47 8.84 -17.82
CA ALA A 277 15.44 9.72 -17.17
C ALA A 277 15.04 10.09 -15.75
N MET A 278 13.75 10.38 -15.53
CA MET A 278 13.25 10.69 -14.20
C MET A 278 13.32 9.48 -13.26
N LEU A 279 12.92 8.28 -13.71
CA LEU A 279 13.00 7.06 -12.88
C LEU A 279 14.43 6.76 -12.42
N VAL A 280 15.40 6.79 -13.33
CA VAL A 280 16.81 6.58 -12.97
C VAL A 280 17.29 7.65 -11.99
N THR A 281 16.94 8.92 -12.24
CA THR A 281 17.32 10.02 -11.35
C THR A 281 16.78 9.83 -9.93
N PHE A 282 15.49 9.49 -9.79
CA PHE A 282 14.87 9.22 -8.49
C PHE A 282 15.52 8.04 -7.79
N ALA A 283 15.76 6.95 -8.52
CA ALA A 283 16.39 5.77 -7.96
C ALA A 283 17.83 6.03 -7.46
N GLU A 284 18.61 6.84 -8.19
CA GLU A 284 19.94 7.25 -7.73
C GLU A 284 19.89 8.12 -6.46
N TRP A 285 18.91 9.03 -6.34
CA TRP A 285 18.72 9.82 -5.12
C TRP A 285 18.27 8.97 -3.94
N ASP A 286 17.41 7.99 -4.18
CA ASP A 286 16.99 7.04 -3.17
C ASP A 286 18.16 6.21 -2.67
N TRP A 287 19.02 5.72 -3.57
CA TRP A 287 20.28 5.07 -3.19
C TRP A 287 21.18 6.00 -2.36
N GLU A 288 21.36 7.25 -2.78
CA GLU A 288 22.17 8.25 -2.06
C GLU A 288 21.68 8.47 -0.62
N LYS A 289 20.35 8.42 -0.40
CA LYS A 289 19.73 8.58 0.93
C LYS A 289 19.47 7.28 1.67
N GLY A 290 19.75 6.12 1.05
CA GLY A 290 19.42 4.82 1.60
C GLY A 290 17.91 4.53 1.70
N PHE A 291 17.10 5.15 0.86
CA PHE A 291 15.67 4.88 0.76
C PHE A 291 15.42 3.48 0.19
N VAL A 292 14.31 2.87 0.61
CA VAL A 292 13.75 1.69 -0.07
C VAL A 292 12.88 2.17 -1.22
N GLN A 293 13.03 1.58 -2.40
CA GLN A 293 12.26 1.91 -3.60
C GLN A 293 11.10 0.94 -3.77
N GLN A 294 9.90 1.42 -4.09
CA GLN A 294 8.74 0.59 -4.41
C GLN A 294 8.26 0.86 -5.83
N TYR A 295 7.99 -0.20 -6.59
CA TYR A 295 7.44 -0.11 -7.95
C TYR A 295 6.17 -0.96 -8.06
N HIS A 296 5.03 -0.28 -8.12
CA HIS A 296 3.70 -0.86 -8.31
C HIS A 296 3.32 -0.87 -9.79
N LEU A 297 3.37 -2.05 -10.42
CA LEU A 297 3.33 -2.20 -11.88
C LEU A 297 2.08 -2.92 -12.38
N GLY A 298 1.46 -2.39 -13.44
CA GLY A 298 0.44 -3.10 -14.21
C GLY A 298 -1.00 -2.59 -14.05
N ALA A 299 -1.22 -1.42 -13.45
CA ALA A 299 -2.55 -0.82 -13.36
C ALA A 299 -2.99 -0.18 -14.68
N LEU A 300 -4.10 -0.64 -15.25
CA LEU A 300 -4.78 0.03 -16.36
C LEU A 300 -5.82 1.00 -15.80
N ARG A 301 -5.52 2.30 -15.87
CA ARG A 301 -6.27 3.33 -15.13
C ARG A 301 -7.29 4.07 -15.98
N ASN A 302 -8.31 4.62 -15.32
CA ASN A 302 -9.26 5.55 -15.90
C ASN A 302 -10.06 5.02 -17.13
N ASN A 303 -10.36 3.71 -17.14
CA ASN A 303 -11.01 3.03 -18.26
C ASN A 303 -12.40 3.59 -18.63
N ASN A 304 -13.08 4.23 -17.69
CA ASN A 304 -14.42 4.79 -17.88
C ASN A 304 -14.34 6.31 -18.07
N SER A 305 -14.20 6.76 -19.31
CA SER A 305 -14.04 8.18 -19.65
C SER A 305 -15.22 9.07 -19.22
N ARG A 306 -16.45 8.54 -19.23
CA ARG A 306 -17.64 9.27 -18.74
C ARG A 306 -17.53 9.53 -17.25
N MET A 307 -17.12 8.52 -16.48
CA MET A 307 -17.00 8.65 -15.02
C MET A 307 -15.75 9.42 -14.61
N LEU A 308 -14.65 9.33 -15.37
CA LEU A 308 -13.47 10.17 -15.18
C LEU A 308 -13.83 11.66 -15.24
N LYS A 309 -14.67 12.06 -16.21
CA LYS A 309 -15.15 13.44 -16.34
C LYS A 309 -16.04 13.89 -15.17
N GLN A 310 -16.75 12.96 -14.52
CA GLN A 310 -17.72 13.26 -13.47
C GLN A 310 -17.12 13.21 -12.06
N LEU A 311 -16.27 12.21 -11.79
CA LEU A 311 -15.76 11.91 -10.45
C LEU A 311 -14.25 12.08 -10.33
N GLY A 312 -13.53 12.18 -11.45
CA GLY A 312 -12.06 12.19 -11.46
C GLY A 312 -11.45 10.79 -11.26
N PRO A 313 -10.11 10.72 -11.15
CA PRO A 313 -9.35 9.48 -10.97
C PRO A 313 -9.61 8.83 -9.60
N ASP A 314 -9.11 7.61 -9.39
CA ASP A 314 -9.16 6.87 -8.10
C ASP A 314 -10.58 6.64 -7.56
N THR A 315 -11.56 6.52 -8.47
CA THR A 315 -12.97 6.34 -8.13
C THR A 315 -13.51 4.96 -8.47
N GLY A 316 -12.61 3.96 -8.59
CA GLY A 316 -12.97 2.54 -8.73
C GLY A 316 -13.14 2.03 -10.17
N TRP A 317 -12.67 2.76 -11.17
CA TRP A 317 -12.78 2.43 -12.60
C TRP A 317 -11.48 1.88 -13.23
N ASP A 318 -10.49 1.57 -12.39
CA ASP A 318 -9.21 0.99 -12.79
C ASP A 318 -9.30 -0.55 -12.82
N SER A 319 -8.39 -1.21 -13.54
CA SER A 319 -8.33 -2.67 -13.62
C SER A 319 -6.90 -3.19 -13.81
N ILE A 320 -6.77 -4.51 -13.84
CA ILE A 320 -5.52 -5.20 -14.21
C ILE A 320 -5.22 -4.92 -15.69
N GLY A 321 -4.00 -4.49 -16.00
CA GLY A 321 -3.46 -4.38 -17.35
C GLY A 321 -2.54 -5.55 -17.73
N ASP A 322 -2.16 -5.63 -19.00
CA ASP A 322 -1.37 -6.72 -19.60
C ASP A 322 -0.07 -6.22 -20.27
N PHE A 323 0.57 -5.22 -19.65
CA PHE A 323 1.83 -4.64 -20.12
C PHE A 323 3.01 -5.61 -19.98
N SER A 324 3.97 -5.55 -20.92
CA SER A 324 5.14 -6.44 -20.90
C SER A 324 6.20 -5.95 -19.91
N GLN A 325 6.43 -6.69 -18.83
CA GLN A 325 7.29 -6.21 -17.72
C GLN A 325 8.77 -6.59 -17.86
N ALA A 326 9.08 -7.83 -18.30
CA ALA A 326 10.40 -8.46 -18.12
C ALA A 326 11.60 -7.62 -18.60
N LYS A 327 11.60 -7.21 -19.88
CA LYS A 327 12.78 -6.59 -20.50
C LYS A 327 13.06 -5.20 -19.93
N ALA A 328 12.02 -4.40 -19.74
CA ALA A 328 12.18 -3.05 -19.23
C ALA A 328 12.60 -3.06 -17.77
N LEU A 329 12.02 -3.94 -16.96
CA LEU A 329 12.40 -4.11 -15.56
C LEU A 329 13.85 -4.58 -15.41
N ALA A 330 14.27 -5.62 -16.16
CA ALA A 330 15.65 -6.08 -16.16
C ALA A 330 16.64 -4.99 -16.57
N LYS A 331 16.33 -4.25 -17.64
CA LYS A 331 17.19 -3.16 -18.14
C LYS A 331 17.31 -2.02 -17.13
N PHE A 332 16.22 -1.65 -16.46
CA PHE A 332 16.23 -0.59 -15.46
C PHE A 332 17.03 -0.98 -14.22
N LEU A 333 16.80 -2.19 -13.68
CA LEU A 333 17.53 -2.68 -12.51
C LEU A 333 19.03 -2.85 -12.82
N ASP A 334 19.39 -3.45 -13.95
CA ASP A 334 20.79 -3.60 -14.39
C ASP A 334 21.50 -2.25 -14.57
N ARG A 335 20.78 -1.24 -15.09
CA ARG A 335 21.35 0.11 -15.24
C ARG A 335 21.80 0.70 -13.91
N LEU A 336 21.07 0.47 -12.83
CA LEU A 336 21.43 0.93 -11.48
C LEU A 336 22.49 0.01 -10.86
N ASP A 337 22.34 -1.30 -11.02
CA ASP A 337 23.19 -2.30 -10.38
C ASP A 337 24.61 -2.35 -10.96
N ARG A 338 24.78 -2.13 -12.28
CA ARG A 338 26.09 -2.09 -12.94
C ARG A 338 27.04 -1.06 -12.32
N ASP A 339 26.49 0.03 -11.77
CA ASP A 339 27.25 1.08 -11.11
C ASP A 339 27.17 0.99 -9.57
N ASN A 340 26.67 -0.12 -9.02
CA ASN A 340 26.40 -0.37 -7.59
C ASN A 340 25.48 0.68 -6.93
N LYS A 341 24.52 1.19 -7.70
CA LYS A 341 23.54 2.22 -7.28
C LYS A 341 22.12 1.68 -7.11
N LEU A 342 21.91 0.38 -7.24
CA LEU A 342 20.60 -0.21 -6.94
C LEU A 342 20.36 -0.21 -5.43
N ALA A 343 19.31 0.48 -4.98
CA ALA A 343 18.89 0.49 -3.58
C ALA A 343 18.10 -0.79 -3.22
N LYS A 344 17.76 -0.96 -1.94
CA LYS A 344 16.73 -1.92 -1.52
C LYS A 344 15.46 -1.61 -2.31
N THR A 345 14.93 -2.61 -2.99
CA THR A 345 13.85 -2.44 -3.97
C THR A 345 12.75 -3.45 -3.73
N ILE A 346 11.50 -3.02 -3.79
CA ILE A 346 10.32 -3.88 -3.75
C ILE A 346 9.55 -3.68 -5.06
N ILE A 347 9.29 -4.78 -5.76
CA ILE A 347 8.47 -4.78 -6.97
C ILE A 347 7.13 -5.45 -6.71
N TYR A 348 6.06 -4.92 -7.30
CA TYR A 348 4.70 -5.45 -7.21
C TYR A 348 4.10 -5.55 -8.61
N ASN A 349 3.41 -6.65 -8.88
CA ASN A 349 2.64 -6.85 -10.11
C ASN A 349 1.14 -6.85 -9.80
N LEU A 350 0.35 -6.22 -10.67
CA LEU A 350 -1.11 -6.30 -10.61
C LEU A 350 -1.67 -7.47 -11.42
N ASN A 351 -0.93 -7.93 -12.43
CA ASN A 351 -1.32 -9.05 -13.27
C ASN A 351 -0.72 -10.36 -12.74
N PRO A 352 -1.54 -11.32 -12.28
CA PRO A 352 -1.02 -12.56 -11.68
C PRO A 352 -0.28 -13.45 -12.68
N ALA A 353 -0.38 -13.21 -13.99
CA ALA A 353 0.44 -13.89 -15.00
C ALA A 353 1.94 -13.54 -14.89
N ASP A 354 2.27 -12.44 -14.22
CA ASP A 354 3.64 -12.00 -13.99
C ASP A 354 4.23 -12.50 -12.66
N ASN A 355 3.51 -13.32 -11.89
CA ASN A 355 3.95 -13.77 -10.56
C ASN A 355 5.34 -14.42 -10.60
N GLU A 356 5.51 -15.47 -11.41
CA GLU A 356 6.79 -16.18 -11.53
C GLU A 356 7.87 -15.31 -12.19
N LEU A 357 7.47 -14.41 -13.09
CA LEU A 357 8.39 -13.42 -13.68
C LEU A 357 8.96 -12.51 -12.59
N PHE A 358 8.13 -11.95 -11.70
CA PHE A 358 8.58 -11.07 -10.63
C PHE A 358 9.38 -11.85 -9.58
N ALA A 359 8.91 -13.04 -9.20
CA ALA A 359 9.60 -13.91 -8.24
C ALA A 359 11.01 -14.30 -8.71
N THR A 360 11.21 -14.50 -10.01
CA THR A 360 12.53 -14.80 -10.57
C THR A 360 13.36 -13.55 -10.85
N MET A 361 12.73 -12.42 -11.20
CA MET A 361 13.43 -11.16 -11.47
C MET A 361 14.23 -10.68 -10.26
N ILE A 362 13.66 -10.75 -9.05
CA ILE A 362 14.34 -10.30 -7.83
C ILE A 362 15.63 -11.08 -7.55
N GLY A 363 15.71 -12.33 -8.01
CA GLY A 363 16.88 -13.20 -7.81
C GLY A 363 18.14 -12.69 -8.52
N ASN A 364 17.98 -11.91 -9.58
CA ASN A 364 19.09 -11.44 -10.41
C ASN A 364 19.96 -10.36 -9.74
N PHE A 365 19.42 -9.65 -8.73
CA PHE A 365 19.99 -8.39 -8.23
C PHE A 365 20.21 -8.37 -6.70
N ASN A 366 20.35 -9.54 -6.08
CA ASN A 366 20.79 -9.64 -4.68
C ASN A 366 22.32 -9.70 -4.62
N ASP A 367 22.93 -8.85 -3.79
CA ASP A 367 24.39 -8.61 -3.78
C ASP A 367 25.07 -8.91 -2.42
N GLY A 368 24.31 -9.39 -1.44
CA GLY A 368 24.81 -9.70 -0.08
C GLY A 368 24.87 -8.51 0.89
N THR A 369 24.50 -7.30 0.48
CA THR A 369 24.44 -6.12 1.36
C THR A 369 23.25 -6.14 2.32
N ALA A 370 22.17 -6.83 1.94
CA ALA A 370 20.99 -7.05 2.76
C ALA A 370 20.36 -8.42 2.45
N ALA A 371 19.71 -9.03 3.45
CA ALA A 371 18.95 -10.25 3.23
C ALA A 371 17.71 -9.95 2.38
N GLY A 372 17.69 -10.46 1.13
CA GLY A 372 16.65 -10.14 0.15
C GLY A 372 16.62 -8.65 -0.17
N LYS A 373 17.74 -8.10 -0.65
CA LYS A 373 17.86 -6.68 -1.06
C LYS A 373 16.74 -6.29 -2.02
N VAL A 374 16.45 -7.14 -3.00
CA VAL A 374 15.29 -6.99 -3.89
C VAL A 374 14.20 -7.95 -3.45
N GLN A 375 13.03 -7.40 -3.13
CA GLN A 375 11.86 -8.12 -2.65
C GLN A 375 10.78 -8.14 -3.73
N TRP A 376 10.04 -9.24 -3.81
CA TRP A 376 8.75 -9.27 -4.47
C TRP A 376 7.69 -9.09 -3.39
N GLY A 377 6.96 -7.98 -3.48
CA GLY A 377 6.02 -7.58 -2.45
C GLY A 377 4.79 -8.47 -2.35
N SER A 378 3.98 -8.23 -1.31
CA SER A 378 2.70 -8.94 -1.12
C SER A 378 1.77 -8.77 -2.32
N SER A 379 0.80 -9.68 -2.46
CA SER A 379 -0.21 -9.61 -3.51
C SER A 379 -0.93 -8.27 -3.48
N TRP A 380 -0.89 -7.53 -4.60
CA TRP A 380 -1.31 -6.13 -4.64
C TRP A 380 -2.75 -5.95 -5.13
N TRP A 381 -3.50 -5.05 -4.47
CA TRP A 381 -4.82 -4.56 -4.88
C TRP A 381 -5.84 -5.68 -5.18
N PHE A 382 -6.17 -5.96 -6.44
CA PHE A 382 -7.15 -7.00 -6.80
C PHE A 382 -6.69 -8.41 -6.38
N LEU A 383 -5.38 -8.57 -6.18
CA LEU A 383 -4.77 -9.82 -5.74
C LEU A 383 -4.67 -9.93 -4.22
N ASP A 384 -4.87 -8.85 -3.45
CA ASP A 384 -4.95 -8.89 -1.99
C ASP A 384 -6.25 -9.57 -1.52
N GLN A 385 -6.29 -10.89 -1.66
CA GLN A 385 -7.37 -11.78 -1.24
C GLN A 385 -6.82 -13.20 -1.25
N LYS A 386 -7.56 -14.15 -0.67
CA LYS A 386 -7.05 -15.50 -0.37
C LYS A 386 -6.33 -16.17 -1.56
N ASP A 387 -6.94 -16.22 -2.73
CA ASP A 387 -6.37 -16.88 -3.91
C ASP A 387 -5.11 -16.15 -4.43
N GLY A 388 -5.14 -14.82 -4.46
CA GLY A 388 -4.00 -14.03 -4.94
C GLY A 388 -2.82 -14.08 -3.98
N MET A 389 -3.07 -13.96 -2.67
CA MET A 389 -2.03 -14.17 -1.64
C MET A 389 -1.47 -15.59 -1.69
N THR A 390 -2.30 -16.64 -1.81
CA THR A 390 -1.81 -18.02 -1.92
C THR A 390 -0.89 -18.20 -3.12
N LYS A 391 -1.28 -17.67 -4.30
CA LYS A 391 -0.45 -17.74 -5.51
C LYS A 391 0.86 -16.97 -5.37
N GLN A 392 0.82 -15.78 -4.77
CA GLN A 392 2.02 -14.97 -4.52
C GLN A 392 2.97 -15.68 -3.55
N ILE A 393 2.47 -16.17 -2.43
CA ILE A 393 3.26 -16.90 -1.43
C ILE A 393 3.91 -18.14 -2.06
N ASN A 394 3.15 -18.93 -2.82
CA ASN A 394 3.68 -20.14 -3.46
C ASN A 394 4.78 -19.85 -4.48
N ALA A 395 4.59 -18.84 -5.35
CA ALA A 395 5.63 -18.46 -6.31
C ALA A 395 6.88 -17.92 -5.59
N LEU A 396 6.71 -17.12 -4.53
CA LEU A 396 7.84 -16.61 -3.75
C LEU A 396 8.58 -17.72 -3.01
N SER A 397 7.86 -18.71 -2.47
CA SER A 397 8.46 -19.89 -1.83
C SER A 397 9.28 -20.72 -2.82
N ASN A 398 8.80 -20.91 -4.05
CA ASN A 398 9.46 -21.75 -5.04
C ASN A 398 10.69 -21.10 -5.67
N MET A 399 10.68 -19.78 -5.89
CA MET A 399 11.72 -19.07 -6.64
C MET A 399 12.57 -18.12 -5.80
N GLY A 400 12.15 -17.83 -4.57
CA GLY A 400 12.82 -16.94 -3.62
C GLY A 400 12.97 -17.56 -2.23
N LEU A 401 12.90 -16.72 -1.20
CA LEU A 401 13.01 -17.16 0.20
C LEU A 401 11.87 -16.55 1.03
N LEU A 402 10.77 -17.29 1.20
CA LEU A 402 9.63 -16.83 1.99
C LEU A 402 10.01 -16.42 3.42
N SER A 403 11.00 -17.08 4.03
CA SER A 403 11.49 -16.72 5.37
C SER A 403 12.09 -15.32 5.47
N ARG A 404 12.46 -14.69 4.35
CA ARG A 404 12.98 -13.32 4.24
C ARG A 404 11.94 -12.33 3.71
N PHE A 405 10.72 -12.78 3.48
CA PHE A 405 9.65 -11.93 2.97
C PHE A 405 9.30 -10.83 3.97
N ILE A 406 9.22 -9.59 3.49
CA ILE A 406 8.88 -8.41 4.29
C ILE A 406 7.42 -8.36 4.73
N GLY A 407 6.57 -9.25 4.22
CA GLY A 407 5.21 -9.44 4.71
C GLY A 407 4.20 -8.45 4.15
N MET A 408 3.14 -8.25 4.92
CA MET A 408 1.91 -7.58 4.49
C MET A 408 1.96 -6.06 4.65
N LEU A 409 1.29 -5.36 3.74
CA LEU A 409 0.90 -3.95 3.82
C LEU A 409 -0.61 -3.85 3.52
N THR A 410 -1.27 -2.76 3.90
CA THR A 410 -2.70 -2.58 3.63
C THR A 410 -2.98 -2.00 2.25
N ASP A 411 -2.11 -1.11 1.75
CA ASP A 411 -2.35 -0.29 0.54
C ASP A 411 -3.74 0.40 0.57
N SER A 412 -4.19 0.80 1.76
CA SER A 412 -5.58 1.23 1.99
C SER A 412 -5.67 2.69 2.39
N ARG A 413 -6.83 3.29 2.11
CA ARG A 413 -7.28 4.59 2.62
C ARG A 413 -8.17 4.48 3.85
N SER A 414 -8.52 3.26 4.27
CA SER A 414 -9.45 2.99 5.36
C SER A 414 -8.71 2.68 6.66
N PHE A 415 -9.03 3.42 7.73
CA PHE A 415 -8.56 3.10 9.08
C PHE A 415 -9.09 1.78 9.61
N LEU A 416 -10.11 1.19 8.98
CA LEU A 416 -10.63 -0.13 9.34
C LEU A 416 -9.95 -1.28 8.58
N SER A 417 -8.96 -1.03 7.74
CA SER A 417 -8.36 -2.04 6.85
C SER A 417 -7.41 -3.04 7.51
N PHE A 418 -6.93 -2.78 8.73
CA PHE A 418 -5.93 -3.62 9.41
C PHE A 418 -6.30 -5.09 9.65
N PRO A 419 -7.58 -5.54 9.69
CA PRO A 419 -7.91 -6.95 9.61
C PRO A 419 -7.40 -7.65 8.34
N ARG A 420 -6.95 -6.93 7.31
CA ARG A 420 -6.16 -7.50 6.19
C ARG A 420 -4.85 -8.14 6.68
N HIS A 421 -4.17 -7.57 7.68
CA HIS A 421 -3.02 -8.23 8.30
C HIS A 421 -3.42 -9.52 9.01
N GLU A 422 -4.55 -9.54 9.72
CA GLU A 422 -5.08 -10.78 10.30
C GLU A 422 -5.38 -11.82 9.22
N TYR A 423 -6.04 -11.40 8.13
CA TYR A 423 -6.39 -12.25 7.00
C TYR A 423 -5.15 -12.91 6.38
N PHE A 424 -4.10 -12.11 6.13
CA PHE A 424 -2.79 -12.58 5.68
C PHE A 424 -2.14 -13.55 6.68
N ARG A 425 -2.08 -13.18 7.97
CA ARG A 425 -1.45 -14.00 9.02
C ARG A 425 -2.10 -15.37 9.15
N ARG A 426 -3.43 -15.43 9.12
CA ARG A 426 -4.18 -16.70 9.17
C ARG A 426 -3.87 -17.58 7.97
N LEU A 427 -3.85 -17.00 6.78
CA LEU A 427 -3.51 -17.74 5.56
C LEU A 427 -2.09 -18.29 5.63
N LEU A 428 -1.12 -17.45 6.01
CA LEU A 428 0.28 -17.84 6.15
C LEU A 428 0.44 -19.00 7.14
N CYS A 429 -0.11 -18.87 8.35
CA CYS A 429 -0.06 -19.94 9.37
C CYS A 429 -0.76 -21.22 8.90
N ASN A 430 -1.86 -21.11 8.14
CA ASN A 430 -2.53 -22.26 7.58
C ASN A 430 -1.67 -23.01 6.56
N MET A 431 -1.00 -22.28 5.66
CA MET A 431 -0.13 -22.88 4.64
C MET A 431 1.03 -23.65 5.30
N PHE A 432 1.76 -23.02 6.23
CA PHE A 432 2.83 -23.71 6.98
C PHE A 432 2.29 -24.89 7.80
N GLY A 433 1.13 -24.73 8.46
CA GLY A 433 0.55 -25.79 9.26
C GLY A 433 0.15 -27.01 8.42
N GLU A 434 -0.43 -26.79 7.24
CA GLU A 434 -0.78 -27.86 6.30
C GLU A 434 0.45 -28.62 5.81
N GLU A 435 1.51 -27.91 5.42
CA GLU A 435 2.77 -28.53 4.96
C GLU A 435 3.48 -29.32 6.07
N VAL A 436 3.41 -28.86 7.34
CA VAL A 436 3.94 -29.63 8.49
C VAL A 436 3.14 -30.92 8.73
N GLU A 437 1.80 -30.84 8.70
CA GLU A 437 0.93 -32.01 8.91
C GLU A 437 1.08 -33.05 7.77
N ASN A 438 1.37 -32.59 6.55
CA ASN A 438 1.62 -33.45 5.40
C ASN A 438 3.06 -34.02 5.35
N GLY A 439 3.97 -33.56 6.21
CA GLY A 439 5.38 -33.96 6.20
C GLY A 439 6.21 -33.33 5.07
N GLU A 440 5.72 -32.25 4.47
CA GLU A 440 6.44 -31.44 3.49
C GLU A 440 7.43 -30.48 4.18
N LEU A 441 7.10 -30.05 5.40
CA LEU A 441 7.98 -29.33 6.31
C LEU A 441 8.22 -30.10 7.60
N PRO A 442 9.39 -29.92 8.27
CA PRO A 442 9.66 -30.56 9.55
C PRO A 442 8.75 -29.98 10.64
N ASN A 443 8.40 -30.81 11.63
CA ASN A 443 7.64 -30.39 12.81
C ASN A 443 8.53 -29.63 13.82
N GLU A 444 9.13 -28.53 13.38
CA GLU A 444 9.95 -27.63 14.19
C GLU A 444 9.18 -26.34 14.49
N ILE A 445 8.11 -26.45 15.28
CA ILE A 445 7.15 -25.36 15.53
C ILE A 445 7.80 -24.09 16.07
N GLU A 446 8.83 -24.19 16.91
CA GLU A 446 9.50 -23.01 17.47
C GLU A 446 10.25 -22.23 16.37
N TRP A 447 10.93 -22.92 15.46
CA TRP A 447 11.62 -22.29 14.34
C TRP A 447 10.63 -21.71 13.33
N ILE A 448 9.60 -22.49 12.95
CA ILE A 448 8.56 -22.01 12.02
C ILE A 448 7.82 -20.82 12.63
N GLY A 449 7.50 -20.88 13.92
CA GLY A 449 6.88 -19.78 14.67
C GLY A 449 7.73 -18.51 14.65
N LYS A 450 9.06 -18.63 14.79
CA LYS A 450 9.97 -17.50 14.60
C LYS A 450 9.92 -16.94 13.17
N VAL A 451 9.90 -17.80 12.15
CA VAL A 451 9.77 -17.37 10.74
C VAL A 451 8.44 -16.63 10.52
N ILE A 452 7.35 -17.11 11.11
CA ILE A 452 6.05 -16.43 11.07
C ILE A 452 6.15 -15.04 11.71
N GLN A 453 6.76 -14.90 12.89
CA GLN A 453 6.99 -13.59 13.53
C GLN A 453 7.84 -12.67 12.67
N ASP A 454 8.85 -13.22 12.00
CA ASP A 454 9.72 -12.47 11.11
C ASP A 454 8.92 -11.90 9.93
N ILE A 455 8.12 -12.72 9.24
CA ILE A 455 7.26 -12.26 8.14
C ILE A 455 6.17 -11.28 8.63
N CYS A 456 5.64 -11.48 9.84
CA CYS A 456 4.59 -10.61 10.38
C CYS A 456 5.06 -9.20 10.76
N PHE A 457 6.36 -9.02 11.05
CA PHE A 457 6.88 -7.77 11.61
C PHE A 457 8.40 -7.59 11.47
N ASN A 458 9.22 -8.56 11.92
CA ASN A 458 10.66 -8.31 12.10
C ASN A 458 11.39 -8.08 10.77
N ASN A 459 11.01 -8.78 9.70
CA ASN A 459 11.60 -8.61 8.38
C ASN A 459 11.37 -7.19 7.87
N ALA A 460 10.13 -6.67 7.91
CA ALA A 460 9.85 -5.28 7.56
C ALA A 460 10.67 -4.30 8.44
N LYS A 461 10.63 -4.46 9.78
CA LYS A 461 11.40 -3.62 10.70
C LYS A 461 12.88 -3.52 10.32
N ASN A 462 13.49 -4.67 10.03
CA ASN A 462 14.91 -4.75 9.69
C ASN A 462 15.19 -4.24 8.27
N TYR A 463 14.33 -4.60 7.31
CA TYR A 463 14.48 -4.24 5.91
C TYR A 463 14.38 -2.73 5.70
N PHE A 464 13.51 -2.03 6.44
CA PHE A 464 13.39 -0.57 6.36
C PHE A 464 14.32 0.20 7.31
N ASN A 465 15.14 -0.48 8.13
CA ASN A 465 15.98 0.13 9.17
C ASN A 465 15.18 0.96 10.19
N TRP A 466 14.02 0.46 10.59
CA TRP A 466 13.15 1.12 11.57
C TRP A 466 13.37 0.61 13.00
N GLN A 467 14.62 0.27 13.37
CA GLN A 467 14.93 -0.23 14.72
C GLN A 467 14.67 0.81 15.83
N HIS A 468 14.73 2.10 15.51
CA HIS A 468 14.44 3.22 16.42
C HIS A 468 12.99 3.25 16.94
N MET A 469 12.10 2.38 16.45
CA MET A 469 10.73 2.22 16.95
C MET A 469 10.63 1.71 18.39
N GLU A 470 11.70 1.14 18.96
CA GLU A 470 11.69 0.56 20.31
C GLU A 470 12.04 1.56 21.43
N GLU A 471 12.61 2.72 21.11
CA GLU A 471 13.10 3.71 22.10
C GLU A 471 12.00 4.48 22.85
N SER A 472 10.71 4.20 22.58
CA SER A 472 9.58 4.95 23.16
C SER A 472 8.51 4.08 23.85
N ALA A 473 8.76 2.80 24.11
CA ALA A 473 7.92 2.06 25.05
C ALA A 473 8.32 2.45 26.49
N PRO A 474 7.44 3.10 27.29
CA PRO A 474 7.73 3.24 28.71
C PRO A 474 7.89 1.83 29.28
N SER A 475 9.02 1.58 29.93
CA SER A 475 9.25 0.36 30.69
C SER A 475 8.03 0.12 31.56
N ALA A 476 7.35 -1.01 31.37
CA ALA A 476 6.32 -1.45 32.29
C ALA A 476 6.92 -1.37 33.70
N VAL A 477 6.34 -0.49 34.52
CA VAL A 477 6.65 -0.38 35.93
C VAL A 477 6.41 -1.76 36.52
N LYS A 478 7.49 -2.46 36.84
CA LYS A 478 7.43 -3.61 37.75
C LYS A 478 6.97 -3.07 39.09
N ALA A 479 5.74 -3.39 39.48
CA ALA A 479 5.28 -3.39 40.86
C ALA A 479 4.99 -4.83 41.26
#